data_AF-A0A9N9ZJJ3-F1
#
_entry.id   AF-A0A9N9ZJJ3-F1
#
_cell.length_a   1.000
_cell.length_b   1.000
_cell.length_c   1.000
_cell.angle_alpha   90.00
_cell.angle_beta   90.00
_cell.angle_gamma   90.00
#
_symmetry.space_group_name_H-M   'P 1'
#
loop_
_entity.id
_entity.type
_entity.pdbx_description
1 polymer ?
#
loop_
_entity_poly.entity_id
_entity_poly.type
_entity_poly.pdbx_seq_one_letter_code
_entity_poly.pdbx_strand_id
1 'polypeptide(L)'
;MDITDGHISVRFKHGVHTIYLFVDTLEPIQSVGEELRSLLRERYPDGLTTSIEQAKTTPVPSEDEDFTMAYAVLAVPNDPTRGWKRLKFGDETTPAGKAGLKDNGIVAFTFLQSEDDEAVFDVEWPGEDEEMYE
;
A
#
# COMPACT_ATOMS: atom_id res chain seq x y z
N MET A 1 21.38 5.87 -12.63
CA MET A 1 20.39 6.96 -12.57
C MET A 1 20.01 7.10 -11.12
N ASP A 2 20.66 8.02 -10.42
CA ASP A 2 20.23 8.42 -9.09
C ASP A 2 18.84 9.03 -9.23
N ILE A 3 17.86 8.49 -8.50
CA ILE A 3 16.52 9.07 -8.42
C ILE A 3 16.67 10.33 -7.57
N THR A 4 17.17 11.40 -8.20
CA THR A 4 17.10 12.77 -7.69
C THR A 4 15.90 13.51 -8.30
N ASP A 5 15.04 12.80 -9.03
CA ASP A 5 13.78 13.35 -9.50
C ASP A 5 12.81 13.28 -8.32
N GLY A 6 12.39 14.44 -7.82
CA GLY A 6 11.77 14.58 -6.50
C GLY A 6 10.53 13.72 -6.32
N HIS A 7 9.90 13.24 -7.39
CA HIS A 7 8.68 12.45 -7.34
C HIS A 7 8.85 11.08 -8.02
N ILE A 8 8.26 10.04 -7.43
CA ILE A 8 8.18 8.69 -8.00
C ILE A 8 6.73 8.25 -8.14
N SER A 9 6.43 7.39 -9.10
CA SER A 9 5.09 6.77 -9.19
C SER A 9 5.06 5.45 -8.43
N VAL A 10 4.08 5.26 -7.54
CA VAL A 10 3.94 4.04 -6.74
C VAL A 10 2.53 3.44 -6.91
N ARG A 11 2.47 2.11 -7.01
CA ARG A 11 1.23 1.33 -7.06
C ARG A 11 0.96 0.70 -5.70
N PHE A 12 0.11 1.33 -4.92
CA PHE A 12 -0.35 0.84 -3.64
C PHE A 12 -1.46 -0.21 -3.82
N LYS A 13 -1.36 -1.33 -3.12
CA LYS A 13 -2.31 -2.44 -3.21
C LYS A 13 -2.87 -2.82 -1.85
N HIS A 14 -4.18 -3.05 -1.81
CA HIS A 14 -4.90 -3.61 -0.67
C HIS A 14 -6.18 -4.28 -1.16
N GLY A 15 -6.38 -5.55 -0.83
CA GLY A 15 -7.47 -6.35 -1.37
C GLY A 15 -7.44 -6.34 -2.90
N VAL A 16 -8.58 -6.04 -3.51
CA VAL A 16 -8.74 -5.90 -4.97
C VAL A 16 -8.28 -4.54 -5.51
N HIS A 17 -7.97 -3.59 -4.62
CA HIS A 17 -7.71 -2.21 -5.00
C HIS A 17 -6.26 -2.00 -5.39
N THR A 18 -6.06 -1.27 -6.48
CA THR A 18 -4.76 -0.71 -6.87
C THR A 18 -4.89 0.80 -6.98
N ILE A 19 -4.12 1.52 -6.16
CA ILE A 19 -4.12 2.98 -6.08
C ILE A 19 -2.78 3.48 -6.62
N TYR A 20 -2.84 4.43 -7.56
CA TYR A 20 -1.66 5.06 -8.14
C TYR A 20 -1.46 6.40 -7.45
N LEU A 21 -0.27 6.61 -6.87
CA LEU A 21 0.10 7.85 -6.20
C LEU A 21 1.45 8.33 -6.69
N PHE A 22 1.59 9.65 -6.86
CA PHE A 22 2.90 10.29 -7.03
C PHE A 22 3.43 10.64 -5.65
N VAL A 23 4.59 10.11 -5.30
CA VAL A 23 5.20 10.27 -3.99
C VAL A 23 6.39 11.21 -4.11
N ASP A 24 6.39 12.31 -3.35
CA ASP A 24 7.60 13.10 -3.15
C ASP A 24 8.60 12.30 -2.29
N THR A 25 9.77 12.04 -2.85
CA THR A 25 10.84 11.23 -2.25
C THR A 25 11.57 11.93 -1.10
N LEU A 26 11.45 13.26 -1.02
CA LEU A 26 12.08 14.09 0.00
C LEU A 26 11.17 14.28 1.21
N GLU A 27 9.86 14.16 1.01
CA GLU A 27 8.87 14.21 2.09
C GLU A 27 8.94 12.95 2.99
N PRO A 28 8.55 13.08 4.27
CA PRO A 28 8.37 11.96 5.17
C PRO A 28 7.43 10.89 4.61
N ILE A 29 7.71 9.62 4.93
CA ILE A 29 6.82 8.50 4.60
C ILE A 29 5.44 8.63 5.26
N GLN A 30 5.34 9.39 6.37
CA GLN A 30 4.06 9.76 6.98
C GLN A 30 3.15 10.52 6.01
N SER A 31 3.70 11.51 5.30
CA SER A 31 2.96 12.33 4.33
C SER A 31 2.32 11.46 3.23
N VAL A 32 3.02 10.40 2.81
CA VAL A 32 2.50 9.40 1.85
C VAL A 32 1.29 8.65 2.42
N GLY A 33 1.37 8.26 3.70
CA GLY A 33 0.28 7.57 4.38
C GLY A 33 -0.96 8.46 4.57
N GLU A 34 -0.76 9.74 4.91
CA GLU A 34 -1.82 10.73 5.05
C GLU A 34 -2.52 11.02 3.72
N GLU A 35 -1.75 11.22 2.65
CA GLU A 35 -2.29 11.45 1.30
C GLU A 35 -3.07 10.23 0.81
N LEU A 36 -2.50 9.03 0.98
CA LEU A 36 -3.18 7.78 0.64
C LEU A 36 -4.48 7.63 1.43
N ARG A 37 -4.46 7.85 2.76
CA ARG A 37 -5.67 7.78 3.59
C ARG A 37 -6.75 8.76 3.13
N SER A 38 -6.38 10.01 2.87
CA SER A 38 -7.31 11.04 2.38
C SER A 38 -7.99 10.60 1.07
N LEU A 39 -7.20 10.12 0.11
CA LEU A 39 -7.70 9.60 -1.16
C LEU A 39 -8.63 8.39 -0.97
N LEU A 40 -8.26 7.46 -0.09
CA LEU A 40 -9.07 6.27 0.18
C LEU A 40 -10.41 6.64 0.80
N ARG A 41 -10.47 7.64 1.69
CA ARG A 41 -11.73 8.11 2.28
C ARG A 41 -12.65 8.77 1.27
N GLU A 42 -12.10 9.58 0.36
CA GLU A 42 -12.87 10.24 -0.69
C GLU A 42 -13.50 9.21 -1.65
N ARG A 43 -12.73 8.18 -2.02
CA ARG A 43 -13.13 7.21 -3.05
C ARG A 43 -13.85 5.98 -2.53
N TYR A 44 -13.58 5.59 -1.30
CA TYR A 44 -14.09 4.37 -0.67
C TYR A 44 -14.67 4.69 0.72
N PRO A 45 -15.76 5.48 0.78
CA PRO A 45 -16.36 5.90 2.05
C PRO A 45 -16.85 4.73 2.92
N ASP A 46 -17.20 3.60 2.30
CA ASP A 46 -17.64 2.37 2.98
C ASP A 46 -16.48 1.40 3.29
N GLY A 47 -15.24 1.82 3.04
CA GLY A 47 -14.03 1.02 3.21
C GLY A 47 -13.58 0.26 1.96
N LEU A 48 -12.43 -0.42 2.07
CA LEU A 48 -11.78 -1.14 0.98
C LEU A 48 -12.23 -2.59 0.93
N THR A 49 -12.93 -2.99 -0.13
CA THR A 49 -13.23 -4.40 -0.41
C THR A 49 -11.95 -5.25 -0.45
N THR A 50 -11.87 -6.27 0.40
CA THR A 50 -10.67 -7.13 0.50
C THR A 50 -10.68 -8.26 -0.52
N SER A 51 -11.86 -8.82 -0.83
CA SER A 51 -12.01 -9.92 -1.79
C SER A 51 -13.36 -9.83 -2.53
N ILE A 52 -13.39 -10.32 -3.76
CA ILE A 52 -14.63 -10.44 -4.54
C ILE A 52 -15.49 -11.59 -4.01
N GLU A 53 -14.88 -12.72 -3.65
CA GLU A 53 -15.59 -13.92 -3.19
C GLU A 53 -16.12 -13.76 -1.76
N GLN A 54 -15.37 -13.07 -0.92
CA GLN A 54 -15.73 -12.76 0.45
C GLN A 54 -15.86 -11.25 0.58
N ALA A 55 -17.11 -10.75 0.58
CA ALA A 55 -17.44 -9.34 0.76
C ALA A 55 -17.13 -8.86 2.19
N LYS A 56 -15.84 -8.78 2.49
CA LYS A 56 -15.26 -8.14 3.67
C LYS A 56 -14.66 -6.82 3.23
N THR A 57 -14.80 -5.81 4.08
CA THR A 57 -14.20 -4.50 3.87
C THR A 57 -13.22 -4.18 4.99
N THR A 58 -12.14 -3.49 4.63
CA THR A 58 -11.22 -2.85 5.58
C THR A 58 -11.66 -1.41 5.76
N PRO A 59 -12.07 -0.97 6.96
CA PRO A 59 -12.42 0.42 7.20
C PRO A 59 -11.18 1.32 7.03
N VAL A 60 -11.37 2.52 6.49
CA VAL A 60 -10.32 3.53 6.37
C VAL A 60 -10.39 4.45 7.60
N PRO A 61 -9.28 4.64 8.35
CA PRO A 61 -9.28 5.47 9.56
C PRO A 61 -9.77 6.90 9.31
N SER A 62 -10.59 7.40 10.22
CA SER A 62 -11.19 8.73 10.13
C SER A 62 -10.18 9.87 10.37
N GLU A 63 -10.54 11.13 10.11
CA GLU A 63 -9.65 12.29 10.20
C GLU A 63 -9.21 12.57 11.63
N ASP A 64 -10.05 12.18 12.59
CA ASP A 64 -9.83 12.35 14.01
C ASP A 64 -9.18 11.10 14.66
N GLU A 65 -8.94 10.04 13.88
CA GLU A 65 -8.32 8.80 14.35
C GLU A 65 -6.84 8.77 13.99
N ASP A 66 -5.99 8.60 15.00
CA ASP A 66 -4.58 8.27 14.80
C ASP A 66 -4.47 6.93 14.08
N PHE A 67 -3.53 6.83 13.13
CA PHE A 67 -3.29 5.60 12.38
C PHE A 67 -1.80 5.42 12.12
N THR A 68 -1.37 4.16 12.10
CA THR A 68 -0.04 3.79 11.62
C THR A 68 -0.20 2.94 10.35
N MET A 69 0.56 3.28 9.31
CA MET A 69 0.53 2.53 8.05
C MET A 69 1.75 1.63 7.93
N ALA A 70 1.50 0.33 7.70
CA ALA A 70 2.54 -0.61 7.35
C ALA A 70 2.59 -0.79 5.83
N TYR A 71 3.82 -0.92 5.30
CA TYR A 71 4.07 -1.12 3.88
C TYR A 71 4.89 -2.38 3.66
N ALA A 72 4.68 -3.05 2.53
CA ALA A 72 5.50 -4.16 2.08
C ALA A 72 5.71 -4.16 0.58
N VAL A 73 6.84 -4.70 0.15
CA VAL A 73 7.13 -4.99 -1.26
C VAL A 73 7.12 -6.49 -1.48
N LEU A 74 7.03 -6.92 -2.74
CA LEU A 74 7.15 -8.35 -3.06
C LEU A 74 8.48 -8.91 -2.52
N ALA A 75 8.41 -10.06 -1.86
CA ALA A 75 9.61 -10.72 -1.32
C ALA A 75 10.57 -11.14 -2.44
N VAL A 76 10.03 -11.55 -3.58
CA VAL A 76 10.75 -11.80 -4.83
C VAL A 76 10.21 -10.84 -5.89
N PRO A 77 11.07 -10.04 -6.56
CA PRO A 77 10.61 -9.12 -7.59
C PRO A 77 9.77 -9.83 -8.67
N ASN A 78 8.62 -9.25 -9.01
CA ASN A 78 7.68 -9.75 -10.01
C ASN A 78 7.03 -11.11 -9.72
N ASP A 79 7.20 -11.68 -8.52
CA ASP A 79 6.59 -12.96 -8.14
C ASP A 79 5.67 -12.77 -6.91
N PRO A 80 4.35 -12.58 -7.13
CA PRO A 80 3.40 -12.38 -6.03
C PRO A 80 3.18 -13.63 -5.18
N THR A 81 3.50 -14.84 -5.67
CA THR A 81 3.24 -16.08 -4.93
C THR A 81 4.27 -16.33 -3.83
N ARG A 82 5.32 -15.53 -3.78
CA ARG A 82 6.40 -15.60 -2.77
C ARG A 82 6.14 -14.72 -1.55
N GLY A 83 4.99 -14.05 -1.53
CA GLY A 83 4.54 -13.24 -0.41
C GLY A 83 5.22 -11.87 -0.31
N TRP A 84 5.04 -11.24 0.85
CA TRP A 84 5.39 -9.86 1.10
C TRP A 84 6.59 -9.73 2.05
N LYS A 85 7.46 -8.75 1.78
CA LYS A 85 8.52 -8.31 2.68
C LYS A 85 8.17 -6.93 3.23
N ARG A 86 7.84 -6.87 4.51
CA ARG A 86 7.58 -5.61 5.23
C ARG A 86 8.77 -4.67 5.09
N LEU A 87 8.49 -3.42 4.70
CA LEU A 87 9.46 -2.35 4.67
C LEU A 87 9.80 -1.93 6.11
N LYS A 88 11.09 -1.75 6.38
CA LYS A 88 11.60 -1.23 7.65
C LYS A 88 12.35 0.05 7.33
N PHE A 89 11.76 1.18 7.64
CA PHE A 89 12.30 2.49 7.29
C PHE A 89 12.78 3.30 8.49
N GLY A 90 12.65 2.79 9.72
CA GLY A 90 13.00 3.53 10.93
C GLY A 90 11.73 4.10 11.52
N ASP A 91 11.59 5.42 11.49
CA ASP A 91 10.41 6.16 11.96
C ASP A 91 9.65 6.83 10.80
N GLU A 92 8.48 7.39 11.11
CA GLU A 92 7.58 8.02 10.14
C GLU A 92 8.16 9.30 9.50
N THR A 93 9.23 9.87 10.07
CA THR A 93 9.93 11.05 9.53
C THR A 93 10.92 10.70 8.42
N THR A 94 11.15 9.40 8.20
CA THR A 94 12.08 8.93 7.17
C THR A 94 11.62 9.36 5.78
N PRO A 95 12.49 9.99 4.97
CA PRO A 95 12.15 10.38 3.61
C PRO A 95 11.69 9.18 2.78
N ALA A 96 10.61 9.35 2.03
CA ALA A 96 9.96 8.28 1.27
C ALA A 96 10.93 7.56 0.29
N GLY A 97 11.86 8.30 -0.33
CA GLY A 97 12.90 7.74 -1.21
C GLY A 97 13.92 6.86 -0.47
N LYS A 98 14.04 7.02 0.85
CA LYS A 98 14.87 6.16 1.73
C LYS A 98 14.06 5.07 2.42
N ALA A 99 12.73 5.17 2.41
CA ALA A 99 11.84 4.21 3.06
C ALA A 99 11.69 2.88 2.31
N GLY A 100 12.36 2.73 1.16
CA GLY A 100 12.33 1.53 0.32
C GLY A 100 11.27 1.56 -0.78
N LEU A 101 10.54 2.67 -0.92
CA LEU A 101 9.72 2.94 -2.10
C LEU A 101 10.60 3.12 -3.33
N LYS A 102 10.10 2.66 -4.48
CA LYS A 102 10.81 2.71 -5.76
C LYS A 102 9.85 3.17 -6.83
N ASP A 103 10.39 3.88 -7.83
CA ASP A 103 9.61 4.28 -8.99
C ASP A 103 9.02 3.06 -9.72
N ASN A 104 7.75 3.20 -10.09
CA ASN A 104 6.88 2.17 -10.63
C ASN A 104 6.77 0.91 -9.75
N GLY A 105 7.12 1.00 -8.46
CA GLY A 105 7.08 -0.11 -7.51
C GLY A 105 5.65 -0.54 -7.17
N ILE A 106 5.48 -1.82 -6.84
CA ILE A 106 4.25 -2.35 -6.23
C ILE A 106 4.46 -2.45 -4.72
N VAL A 107 3.56 -1.85 -3.96
CA VAL A 107 3.62 -1.76 -2.51
C VAL A 107 2.29 -2.20 -1.92
N ALA A 108 2.27 -3.26 -1.12
CA ALA A 108 1.11 -3.57 -0.30
C ALA A 108 1.07 -2.64 0.92
N PHE A 109 -0.13 -2.28 1.36
CA PHE A 109 -0.31 -1.50 2.58
C PHE A 109 -1.42 -2.06 3.47
N THR A 110 -1.34 -1.75 4.76
CA THR A 110 -2.39 -2.05 5.74
C THR A 110 -2.35 -1.03 6.88
N PHE A 111 -3.50 -0.82 7.53
CA PHE A 111 -3.63 0.03 8.72
C PHE A 111 -3.39 -0.82 9.97
N LEU A 112 -2.55 -0.34 10.88
CA LEU A 112 -2.31 -0.98 12.18
C LEU A 112 -3.15 -0.29 13.26
N GLN A 113 -3.60 -1.06 14.25
CA GLN A 113 -4.28 -0.50 15.43
C GLN A 113 -3.29 -0.10 16.53
N SER A 114 -2.12 -0.77 16.55
CA SER A 114 -0.98 -0.49 17.40
C SER A 114 0.33 -0.66 16.62
N GLU A 115 1.38 0.08 17.00
CA GLU A 115 2.71 -0.07 16.41
C GLU A 115 3.28 -1.50 16.57
N ASP A 116 2.87 -2.20 17.63
CA ASP A 116 3.28 -3.57 17.95
C ASP A 116 2.55 -4.64 17.11
N ASP A 117 1.55 -4.25 16.33
CA ASP A 117 0.75 -5.21 15.57
C ASP A 117 1.55 -5.88 14.43
N GLU A 118 1.28 -7.16 14.24
CA GLU A 118 1.78 -7.90 13.09
C GLU A 118 1.03 -7.46 11.83
N ALA A 119 1.75 -6.84 10.90
CA ALA A 119 1.18 -6.37 9.65
C ALA A 119 0.84 -7.55 8.73
N VAL A 120 -0.45 -7.69 8.42
CA VAL A 120 -0.95 -8.63 7.40
C VAL A 120 -1.25 -7.86 6.12
N PHE A 121 -0.68 -8.33 5.01
CA PHE A 121 -0.80 -7.69 3.69
C PHE A 121 -1.71 -8.51 2.79
N ASP A 122 -3.00 -8.22 2.85
CA ASP A 122 -4.01 -8.84 1.99
C ASP A 122 -4.05 -8.12 0.64
N VAL A 123 -3.66 -8.83 -0.41
CA VAL A 123 -3.72 -8.33 -1.80
C VAL A 123 -4.24 -9.44 -2.68
N GLU A 124 -5.34 -9.17 -3.35
CA GLU A 124 -5.92 -10.05 -4.35
C GLU A 124 -5.35 -9.65 -5.72
N TRP A 125 -4.71 -10.62 -6.37
CA TRP A 125 -4.21 -10.44 -7.72
C TRP A 125 -5.32 -10.84 -8.69
N PRO A 126 -5.59 -10.02 -9.72
CA PRO A 126 -6.51 -10.43 -10.77
C PRO A 126 -5.98 -11.74 -11.38
N GLY A 127 -6.76 -12.81 -11.24
CA GLY A 127 -6.54 -14.02 -12.00
C GLY A 127 -6.98 -13.77 -13.45
N GLU A 128 -6.28 -14.37 -14.40
CA GLU A 128 -6.94 -14.71 -15.64
C GLU A 128 -7.86 -15.87 -15.28
N ASP A 129 -9.18 -15.69 -15.36
CA ASP A 129 -10.09 -16.83 -15.37
C ASP A 129 -9.70 -17.67 -16.60
N GLU A 130 -8.92 -18.73 -16.41
CA GLU A 130 -8.59 -19.71 -17.46
C GLU A 130 -9.85 -20.43 -17.98
N GLU A 131 -11.02 -20.19 -17.37
CA GLU A 131 -12.33 -20.75 -17.73
C GLU A 131 -13.17 -19.82 -18.64
N MET A 132 -12.58 -19.24 -19.68
CA MET A 132 -13.33 -18.53 -20.73
C MET A 132 -12.93 -18.95 -22.16
N TYR A 133 -12.41 -20.16 -22.30
CA TYR A 133 -12.18 -20.82 -23.60
C TYR A 133 -12.50 -22.32 -23.53
N GLU A 134 -13.79 -22.66 -23.48
CA GLU A 134 -14.30 -23.94 -24.03
C GLU A 134 -15.04 -23.69 -25.35
#